data_AF-A0A183UKJ3-F1
#
_entry.id   AF-A0A183UKJ3-F1
#
_cell.length_a   1.000
_cell.length_b   1.000
_cell.length_c   1.000
_cell.angle_alpha   90.00
_cell.angle_beta   90.00
_cell.angle_gamma   90.00
#
_symmetry.space_group_name_H-M   'P 1'
#
loop_
_entity.id
_entity.type
_entity.pdbx_description
1 polymer ?
#
loop_
_entity_poly.entity_id
_entity_poly.type
_entity_poly.pdbx_seq_one_letter_code
_entity_poly.pdbx_strand_id
1 'polypeptide(L)'
;MSVFARRYNYLRTQRNGESLSDYTGMVNRRHEMAEFNAITPEQMKRLVWICGLHTPDDADIRTLALRKMEDNPQTTLKQLSLEIQQFLNIRQDAKLLGSPPLLLHPS
;
A
#
# COMPACT_ATOMS: atom_id res chain seq x y z
N MET A 1 -14.22 -10.11 0.86
CA MET A 1 -12.82 -9.62 0.87
C MET A 1 -12.15 -10.08 -0.42
N SER A 2 -11.52 -9.19 -1.19
CA SER A 2 -10.87 -9.52 -2.46
C SER A 2 -9.72 -10.53 -2.28
N VAL A 3 -9.36 -11.28 -3.33
CA VAL A 3 -8.16 -12.17 -3.32
C VAL A 3 -6.92 -11.37 -2.94
N PHE A 4 -6.80 -10.14 -3.47
CA PHE A 4 -5.72 -9.24 -3.15
C PHE A 4 -5.71 -8.85 -1.67
N ALA A 5 -6.85 -8.45 -1.10
CA ALA A 5 -6.94 -8.12 0.33
C ALA A 5 -6.59 -9.32 1.23
N ARG A 6 -6.95 -10.55 0.85
CA ARG A 6 -6.53 -11.78 1.55
C ARG A 6 -5.02 -11.98 1.53
N ARG A 7 -4.39 -11.83 0.36
CA ARG A 7 -2.92 -11.92 0.19
C ARG A 7 -2.19 -10.83 0.96
N TYR A 8 -2.68 -9.61 0.89
CA TYR A 8 -2.13 -8.47 1.60
C TYR A 8 -2.20 -8.67 3.12
N ASN A 9 -3.35 -9.10 3.65
CA ASN A 9 -3.51 -9.38 5.07
C ASN A 9 -2.64 -10.54 5.54
N TYR A 10 -2.44 -11.56 4.70
CA TYR A 10 -1.48 -12.63 5.00
C TYR A 10 -0.05 -12.09 5.13
N LEU A 11 0.44 -11.30 4.17
CA LEU A 11 1.79 -10.74 4.20
C LEU A 11 2.03 -9.79 5.38
N ARG A 12 0.98 -9.14 5.86
CA ARG A 12 1.03 -8.27 7.05
C ARG A 12 0.83 -9.01 8.36
N THR A 13 0.76 -10.33 8.35
CA THR A 13 0.65 -11.12 9.58
C THR A 13 1.92 -10.93 10.40
N GLN A 14 1.74 -10.44 11.62
CA GLN A 14 2.80 -10.23 12.59
C GLN A 14 2.34 -10.84 13.91
N ARG A 15 3.30 -11.32 14.69
CA ARG A 15 3.02 -11.87 16.00
C ARG A 15 2.63 -10.75 16.96
N ASN A 16 1.48 -10.85 17.64
CA ASN A 16 0.96 -9.79 18.52
C ASN A 16 0.58 -10.31 19.91
N GLY A 17 1.58 -10.80 20.65
CA GLY A 17 1.39 -11.25 22.03
C GLY A 17 0.80 -12.66 22.18
N GLU A 18 0.29 -13.28 21.11
CA GLU A 18 -0.12 -14.68 21.15
C GLU A 18 1.05 -15.66 21.35
N SER A 19 0.71 -16.90 21.76
CA SER A 19 1.66 -17.99 21.86
C SER A 19 2.23 -18.32 20.47
N LEU A 20 3.41 -18.96 20.44
CA LEU A 20 4.01 -19.38 19.17
C LEU A 20 3.14 -20.40 18.43
N SER A 21 2.42 -21.26 19.17
CA SER A 21 1.51 -22.26 18.59
C SER A 21 0.30 -21.59 17.93
N ASP A 22 -0.32 -20.63 18.62
CA ASP A 22 -1.45 -19.86 18.07
C ASP A 22 -1.04 -19.05 16.84
N TYR A 23 0.13 -18.41 16.89
CA TYR A 23 0.70 -17.69 15.75
C TYR A 23 0.91 -18.62 14.54
N THR A 24 1.47 -19.81 14.78
CA THR A 24 1.65 -20.83 13.73
C THR A 24 0.32 -21.23 13.10
N GLY A 25 -0.70 -21.49 13.92
CA GLY A 25 -2.05 -21.81 13.44
C GLY A 25 -2.68 -20.66 12.64
N MET A 26 -2.48 -19.42 13.08
CA MET A 26 -2.96 -18.21 12.42
C MET A 26 -2.32 -18.04 11.03
N VAL A 27 -1.00 -18.21 10.93
CA VAL A 27 -0.27 -18.13 9.65
C VAL A 27 -0.81 -19.16 8.68
N ASN A 28 -0.93 -20.43 9.08
CA ASN A 28 -1.46 -21.50 8.23
C ASN A 28 -2.88 -21.17 7.73
N ARG A 29 -3.79 -20.78 8.64
CA ARG A 29 -5.18 -20.44 8.27
C ARG A 29 -5.24 -19.28 7.27
N ARG A 30 -4.44 -18.22 7.48
CA ARG A 30 -4.41 -17.07 6.57
C ARG A 30 -3.79 -17.41 5.21
N HIS A 31 -2.83 -18.34 5.17
CA HIS A 31 -2.23 -18.81 3.93
C HIS A 31 -3.26 -19.50 3.02
N GLU A 32 -4.03 -20.44 3.59
CA GLU A 32 -5.10 -21.15 2.86
C GLU A 32 -6.11 -20.17 2.25
N MET A 33 -6.44 -19.11 2.97
CA MET A 33 -7.36 -18.07 2.48
C MET A 33 -6.74 -17.16 1.42
N ALA A 34 -5.42 -17.03 1.36
CA ALA A 34 -4.74 -16.08 0.49
C ALA A 34 -4.54 -16.58 -0.95
N GLU A 35 -4.77 -17.86 -1.23
CA GLU A 35 -4.69 -18.42 -2.59
C GLU A 35 -3.37 -18.09 -3.29
N PHE A 36 -2.24 -18.22 -2.60
CA PHE A 36 -0.91 -17.89 -3.16
C PHE A 36 -0.52 -18.78 -4.34
N ASN A 37 -1.09 -19.98 -4.45
CA ASN A 37 -0.82 -20.92 -5.53
C ASN A 37 -1.12 -20.36 -6.93
N ALA A 38 -2.02 -19.38 -7.04
CA ALA A 38 -2.41 -18.74 -8.30
C ALA A 38 -1.88 -17.30 -8.43
N ILE A 39 -0.84 -16.92 -7.68
CA ILE A 39 -0.30 -15.55 -7.74
C ILE A 39 0.59 -15.37 -8.97
N THR A 40 0.37 -14.29 -9.71
CA THR A 40 1.29 -13.92 -10.80
C THR A 40 2.50 -13.17 -10.26
N PRO A 41 3.67 -13.19 -10.94
CA PRO A 41 4.82 -12.39 -10.53
C PRO A 41 4.50 -10.91 -10.34
N GLU A 42 3.63 -10.37 -11.20
CA GLU A 42 3.25 -8.96 -11.13
C GLU A 42 2.32 -8.64 -9.96
N GLN A 43 1.44 -9.58 -9.58
CA GLN A 43 0.65 -9.46 -8.34
C GLN A 43 1.55 -9.49 -7.11
N MET A 44 2.56 -10.38 -7.09
CA MET A 44 3.51 -10.48 -5.98
C MET A 44 4.34 -9.20 -5.81
N LYS A 45 4.91 -8.66 -6.90
CA LYS A 45 5.68 -7.40 -6.86
C LYS A 45 4.87 -6.25 -6.27
N ARG A 46 3.59 -6.11 -6.66
CA ARG A 46 2.69 -5.07 -6.14
C ARG A 46 2.40 -5.24 -4.66
N LEU A 47 2.13 -6.47 -4.22
CA LEU A 47 1.92 -6.76 -2.80
C LEU A 47 3.14 -6.41 -1.96
N VAL A 48 4.34 -6.82 -2.38
CA VAL A 48 5.60 -6.52 -1.68
C VAL A 48 5.83 -5.02 -1.62
N TRP A 49 5.61 -4.30 -2.72
CA TRP A 49 5.77 -2.85 -2.77
C TRP A 49 4.83 -2.14 -1.79
N ILE A 50 3.55 -2.50 -1.75
CA ILE A 50 2.58 -1.91 -0.81
C ILE A 50 2.88 -2.31 0.64
N CYS A 51 3.35 -3.53 0.90
CA CYS A 51 3.76 -3.94 2.25
C CYS A 51 4.98 -3.16 2.75
N GLY A 52 5.88 -2.74 1.84
CA GLY A 52 7.03 -1.90 2.17
C GLY A 52 6.65 -0.50 2.65
N LEU A 53 5.45 -0.01 2.29
CA LEU A 53 4.89 1.26 2.74
C LEU A 53 4.33 1.16 4.17
N HIS A 54 5.16 0.78 5.13
CA HIS A 54 4.72 0.47 6.49
C HIS A 54 4.66 1.69 7.41
N THR A 55 5.24 2.83 7.02
CA THR A 55 5.27 4.03 7.86
C THR A 55 3.90 4.72 7.92
N PRO A 56 3.65 5.57 8.93
CA PRO A 56 2.47 6.42 8.95
C PRO A 56 2.43 7.43 7.79
N ASP A 57 3.59 7.94 7.37
CA ASP A 57 3.71 8.93 6.28
C ASP A 57 3.24 8.37 4.94
N ASP A 58 3.35 7.05 4.76
CA ASP A 58 2.87 6.34 3.57
C ASP A 58 1.39 5.93 3.65
N ALA A 59 0.64 6.27 4.70
CA ALA A 59 -0.73 5.78 4.89
C ALA A 59 -1.67 6.16 3.73
N ASP A 60 -1.56 7.40 3.25
CA ASP A 60 -2.33 7.88 2.09
C ASP A 60 -1.94 7.13 0.81
N ILE A 61 -0.64 6.94 0.61
CA ILE A 61 -0.07 6.25 -0.56
C ILE A 61 -0.56 4.80 -0.58
N ARG A 62 -0.48 4.13 0.57
CA ARG A 62 -0.93 2.75 0.76
C ARG A 62 -2.43 2.63 0.50
N THR A 63 -3.23 3.56 1.01
CA THR A 63 -4.69 3.56 0.80
C THR A 63 -5.03 3.74 -0.69
N LEU A 64 -4.38 4.69 -1.36
CA LEU A 64 -4.55 4.91 -2.79
C LEU A 64 -4.13 3.68 -3.60
N ALA A 65 -2.98 3.08 -3.27
CA ALA A 65 -2.46 1.89 -3.95
C ALA A 65 -3.43 0.70 -3.83
N LEU A 66 -3.96 0.45 -2.63
CA LEU A 66 -4.94 -0.60 -2.39
C LEU A 66 -6.20 -0.38 -3.24
N ARG A 67 -6.75 0.83 -3.24
CA ARG A 67 -7.94 1.17 -4.04
C ARG A 67 -7.71 0.91 -5.53
N LYS A 68 -6.58 1.36 -6.08
CA LYS A 68 -6.27 1.16 -7.51
C LYS A 68 -6.12 -0.31 -7.89
N MET A 69 -5.62 -1.14 -6.98
CA MET A 69 -5.51 -2.57 -7.22
C MET A 69 -6.86 -3.29 -7.19
N GLU A 70 -7.84 -2.76 -6.46
CA GLU A 70 -9.22 -3.26 -6.51
C GLU A 70 -9.94 -2.79 -7.78
N ASP A 71 -9.70 -1.54 -8.21
CA ASP A 71 -10.31 -0.96 -9.41
C ASP A 71 -9.78 -1.59 -10.71
N ASN A 72 -8.46 -1.83 -10.80
CA ASN A 72 -7.82 -2.46 -11.96
C ASN A 72 -6.81 -3.54 -11.54
N PRO A 73 -7.25 -4.82 -11.49
CA PRO A 73 -6.39 -5.94 -11.08
C PRO A 73 -5.18 -6.20 -11.99
N GLN A 74 -5.21 -5.71 -13.24
CA GLN A 74 -4.16 -5.93 -14.25
C GLN A 74 -3.09 -4.84 -14.26
N THR A 75 -3.25 -3.78 -13.46
CA THR A 75 -2.25 -2.71 -13.32
C THR A 75 -0.89 -3.29 -12.97
N THR A 76 0.15 -2.91 -13.72
CA THR A 76 1.54 -3.29 -13.40
C THR A 76 2.07 -2.48 -12.22
N LEU A 77 3.13 -2.96 -11.55
CA LEU A 77 3.79 -2.18 -10.50
C LEU A 77 4.28 -0.82 -11.03
N LYS A 78 4.79 -0.79 -12.27
CA LYS A 78 5.27 0.43 -12.91
C LYS A 78 4.16 1.47 -13.11
N GLN A 79 2.98 1.05 -13.57
CA GLN A 79 1.82 1.93 -13.71
C GLN A 79 1.36 2.43 -12.34
N LEU A 80 1.28 1.53 -11.36
CA LEU A 80 0.92 1.88 -9.99
C LEU A 80 1.86 2.95 -9.40
N SER A 81 3.17 2.77 -9.54
CA SER A 81 4.15 3.75 -9.06
C SER A 81 4.07 5.09 -9.77
N LEU A 82 3.81 5.08 -11.09
CA LEU A 82 3.70 6.32 -11.88
C LEU A 82 2.50 7.14 -11.44
N GLU A 83 1.35 6.49 -11.26
CA GLU A 83 0.11 7.15 -10.85
C GLU A 83 0.20 7.69 -9.41
N ILE A 84 0.88 6.98 -8.53
CA ILE A 84 1.15 7.45 -7.17
C ILE A 84 2.11 8.65 -7.19
N GLN A 85 3.15 8.62 -8.03
CA GLN A 85 4.05 9.76 -8.18
C GLN A 85 3.31 11.01 -8.68
N GLN A 86 2.40 10.85 -9.64
CA GLN A 86 1.54 11.94 -10.11
C GLN A 86 0.68 12.52 -8.98
N PHE A 87 0.08 11.66 -8.15
CA PHE A 87 -0.67 12.10 -6.97
C PHE A 87 0.20 12.89 -5.98
N LEU A 88 1.44 12.44 -5.74
CA LEU A 88 2.38 13.13 -4.86
C LEU A 88 2.77 14.51 -5.39
N ASN A 89 3.02 14.62 -6.69
CA ASN A 89 3.36 15.88 -7.34
C ASN A 89 2.20 16.89 -7.21
N ILE A 90 0.97 16.46 -7.52
CA ILE A 90 -0.24 17.32 -7.39
C ILE A 90 -0.41 17.78 -5.94
N ARG A 91 -0.20 16.89 -4.97
CA ARG A 91 -0.28 17.21 -3.54
C ARG A 91 0.78 18.24 -3.13
N GLN A 92 1.98 18.18 -3.70
CA GLN A 92 3.04 19.15 -3.46
C GLN A 92 2.71 20.52 -4.06
N ASP A 93 2.24 20.56 -5.31
CA ASP A 93 1.85 21.80 -5.99
C ASP A 93 0.71 22.52 -5.24
N ALA A 94 -0.28 21.77 -4.76
CA ALA A 94 -1.38 22.32 -3.96
C ALA A 94 -0.89 22.95 -2.64
N LYS A 95 0.12 22.37 -2.00
CA LYS A 95 0.74 22.95 -0.79
C LYS A 95 1.48 24.26 -1.11
N LEU A 96 2.15 24.33 -2.25
CA LEU A 96 2.85 25.55 -2.67
C LEU A 96 1.87 26.70 -2.96
N LEU A 97 0.75 26.41 -3.63
CA LEU A 97 -0.31 27.39 -3.92
C LEU A 97 -1.06 27.89 -2.68
N GLY A 98 -1.09 27.11 -1.59
CA GLY A 98 -1.68 27.50 -0.31
C GLY A 98 -0.78 28.36 0.58
N SER A 99 0.44 28.68 0.14
CA SER A 99 1.38 29.52 0.90
C SER A 99 0.97 31.00 0.77
N PRO A 100 0.83 31.76 1.87
CA PRO A 100 0.60 33.20 1.77
C PRO A 100 1.78 33.85 1.02
N PRO A 101 1.55 34.88 0.19
CA PRO A 101 2.66 35.60 -0.41
C PRO A 101 3.55 36.16 0.71
N LEU A 102 4.84 35.84 0.66
CA LEU A 102 5.86 36.46 1.49
C LEU A 102 5.77 37.98 1.25
N LEU A 103 5.14 38.69 2.17
CA LEU A 103 5.09 40.14 2.16
C LEU A 103 6.52 40.65 2.33
N LEU A 104 7.14 40.99 1.19
CA LEU A 104 8.37 41.76 1.13
C LEU A 104 8.08 43.13 1.79
N HIS A 105 8.47 43.29 3.05
CA HIS A 105 8.56 44.60 3.67
C HIS A 105 9.88 45.25 3.21
N PRO A 106 9.85 46.40 2.51
CA PRO A 106 11.04 47.20 2.30
C PRO A 106 11.33 48.01 3.56
N SER A 107 12.60 48.00 3.97
CA SER A 107 13.18 48.90 4.98
C SER A 107 13.48 50.28 4.40
#